data_AF-A0A258H3E9-F1
#
_entry.id   AF-A0A258H3E9-F1
#
_cell.length_a   1.000
_cell.length_b   1.000
_cell.length_c   1.000
_cell.angle_alpha   90.00
_cell.angle_beta   90.00
_cell.angle_gamma   90.00
#
_symmetry.space_group_name_H-M   'P 1'
#
loop_
_entity.id
_entity.type
_entity.pdbx_description
1 polymer ?
#
loop_
_entity_poly.entity_id
_entity_poly.type
_entity_poly.pdbx_seq_one_letter_code
_entity_poly.pdbx_strand_id
1 'polypeptide(L)'
;MKLTNIALTAATIALIGAQPALAQYFDGLKGKKLRTAIAAAQAHPLGSENNPVRARGPEGERAYLARLRCADGNAPAFERQGSTGIGPYHNILDLYTVQCAGAAPLSVYIDMYHKHAEPAPLPGFTIVAP
;
A
#
# COMPACT_ATOMS: atom_id res chain seq x y z
N MET A 1 -69.65 22.03 19.38
CA MET A 1 -68.78 21.29 18.43
C MET A 1 -67.39 21.91 18.46
N LYS A 2 -66.42 21.26 19.10
CA LYS A 2 -65.01 21.70 19.14
C LYS A 2 -64.23 20.90 18.09
N LEU A 3 -63.65 21.59 17.13
CA LEU A 3 -62.70 21.04 16.15
C LEU A 3 -61.34 20.90 16.83
N THR A 4 -60.80 19.69 16.85
CA THR A 4 -59.47 19.35 17.36
C THR A 4 -58.42 19.60 16.30
N ASN A 5 -57.46 20.48 16.57
CA ASN A 5 -56.27 20.68 15.74
C ASN A 5 -55.30 19.50 15.96
N ILE A 6 -55.01 18.75 14.90
CA ILE A 6 -53.95 17.74 14.86
C ILE A 6 -52.64 18.47 14.56
N ALA A 7 -51.74 18.54 15.53
CA ALA A 7 -50.38 19.02 15.34
C ALA A 7 -49.54 17.89 14.72
N LEU A 8 -49.10 18.09 13.48
CA LEU A 8 -48.16 17.21 12.79
C LEU A 8 -46.74 17.52 13.31
N THR A 9 -46.23 16.72 14.24
CA THR A 9 -44.84 16.82 14.69
C THR A 9 -43.92 16.13 13.69
N ALA A 10 -43.29 16.92 12.82
CA ALA A 10 -42.13 16.48 12.06
C ALA A 10 -40.91 16.45 12.99
N ALA A 11 -40.57 15.28 13.51
CA ALA A 11 -39.29 15.06 14.18
C ALA A 11 -38.31 14.46 13.17
N THR A 12 -37.41 15.32 12.71
CA THR A 12 -36.25 15.05 11.87
C THR A 12 -35.42 13.87 12.37
N ILE A 13 -35.24 12.85 11.53
CA ILE A 13 -34.19 11.83 11.73
C ILE A 13 -32.86 12.52 11.52
N ALA A 14 -32.15 12.82 12.61
CA ALA A 14 -30.75 13.20 12.55
C ALA A 14 -29.97 12.00 11.99
N LEU A 15 -29.42 12.13 10.78
CA LEU A 15 -28.37 11.23 10.31
C LEU A 15 -27.17 11.40 11.24
N ILE A 16 -27.04 10.50 12.20
CA ILE A 16 -25.82 10.33 12.98
C ILE A 16 -24.72 10.01 11.94
N GLY A 17 -23.75 10.91 11.83
CA GLY A 17 -22.64 10.78 10.89
C GLY A 17 -21.89 9.48 11.07
N ALA A 18 -22.09 8.54 10.16
CA ALA A 18 -21.06 7.58 9.83
C ALA A 18 -19.93 8.39 9.17
N GLN A 19 -18.69 8.36 9.69
CA GLN A 19 -17.45 8.26 8.89
C GLN A 19 -16.07 8.54 9.57
N PRO A 20 -15.85 8.78 10.88
CA PRO A 20 -14.45 8.87 11.34
C PRO A 20 -13.74 7.50 11.36
N ALA A 21 -14.47 6.39 11.58
CA ALA A 21 -13.87 5.06 11.72
C ALA A 21 -13.33 4.48 10.40
N LEU A 22 -13.96 4.79 9.26
CA LEU A 22 -13.49 4.34 7.94
C LEU A 22 -12.28 5.16 7.45
N ALA A 23 -12.26 6.47 7.71
CA ALA A 23 -11.12 7.32 7.37
C ALA A 23 -9.83 6.91 8.13
N GLN A 24 -9.96 6.42 9.37
CA GLN A 24 -8.82 5.91 10.14
C GLN A 24 -8.13 4.68 9.51
N TYR A 25 -8.81 3.94 8.63
CA TYR A 25 -8.25 2.75 7.98
C TYR A 25 -7.42 3.05 6.72
N PHE A 26 -7.56 4.24 6.12
CA PHE A 26 -6.86 4.60 4.87
C PHE A 26 -5.69 5.56 5.06
N ASP A 27 -5.37 5.93 6.29
CA ASP A 27 -4.40 6.98 6.58
C ASP A 27 -3.01 6.46 7.01
N GLY A 28 -2.78 5.15 6.90
CA GLY A 28 -1.52 4.45 7.16
C GLY A 28 -0.96 4.59 8.58
N LEU A 29 0.02 3.77 8.92
CA LEU A 29 0.77 3.94 10.17
C LEU A 29 1.73 5.14 10.06
N LYS A 30 1.86 5.90 11.16
CA LYS A 30 2.77 7.05 11.27
C LYS A 30 3.63 6.96 12.54
N GLY A 31 4.74 7.71 12.58
CA GLY A 31 5.57 7.88 13.78
C GLY A 31 6.11 6.57 14.39
N LYS A 32 5.98 6.41 15.72
CA LYS A 32 6.47 5.23 16.45
C LYS A 32 5.83 3.93 15.97
N LYS A 33 4.53 3.95 15.66
CA LYS A 33 3.80 2.76 15.18
C LYS A 33 4.37 2.28 13.84
N LEU A 34 4.60 3.20 12.91
CA LEU A 34 5.23 2.87 11.63
C LEU A 34 6.62 2.27 11.80
N ARG A 35 7.46 2.85 12.67
CA ARG A 35 8.81 2.29 12.94
C ARG A 35 8.75 0.88 13.51
N THR A 36 7.82 0.61 14.44
CA THR A 36 7.63 -0.73 14.99
C THR A 36 7.16 -1.71 13.91
N ALA A 37 6.23 -1.32 13.04
CA ALA A 37 5.76 -2.17 11.95
C ALA A 37 6.87 -2.47 10.93
N ILE A 38 7.71 -1.48 10.57
CA ILE A 38 8.88 -1.69 9.69
C ILE A 38 9.85 -2.69 10.31
N ALA A 39 10.15 -2.56 11.61
CA ALA A 39 11.05 -3.49 12.30
C ALA A 39 10.48 -4.92 12.33
N ALA A 40 9.17 -5.08 12.52
CA ALA A 40 8.52 -6.38 12.46
C ALA A 40 8.54 -6.98 11.04
N ALA A 41 8.28 -6.16 10.01
CA ALA A 41 8.27 -6.58 8.61
C ALA A 41 9.62 -7.14 8.15
N GLN A 42 10.74 -6.68 8.71
CA GLN A 42 12.09 -7.18 8.39
C GLN A 42 12.30 -8.68 8.66
N ALA A 43 11.40 -9.34 9.39
CA ALA A 43 11.38 -10.80 9.53
C ALA A 43 10.97 -11.54 8.23
N HIS A 44 10.48 -10.82 7.22
CA HIS A 44 10.04 -11.37 5.94
C HIS A 44 10.89 -10.81 4.79
N PRO A 45 11.01 -11.55 3.65
CA PRO A 45 11.74 -11.08 2.50
C PRO A 45 11.18 -9.77 1.94
N LEU A 46 12.05 -8.81 1.59
CA LEU A 46 11.62 -7.55 0.97
C LEU A 46 10.88 -7.81 -0.35
N GLY A 47 9.78 -7.09 -0.56
CA GLY A 47 8.88 -7.26 -1.70
C GLY A 47 7.81 -8.34 -1.50
N SER A 48 7.79 -9.03 -0.36
CA SER A 48 6.65 -9.88 0.02
C SER A 48 5.49 -9.05 0.56
N GLU A 49 4.30 -9.65 0.62
CA GLU A 49 3.10 -9.01 1.20
C GLU A 49 3.33 -8.52 2.65
N ASN A 50 4.11 -9.26 3.44
CA ASN A 50 4.42 -8.94 4.84
C ASN A 50 5.65 -8.02 5.01
N ASN A 51 6.36 -7.72 3.93
CA ASN A 51 7.44 -6.73 3.90
C ASN A 51 7.47 -6.03 2.54
N PRO A 52 6.42 -5.24 2.23
CA PRO A 52 6.30 -4.62 0.93
C PRO A 52 7.36 -3.54 0.76
N VAL A 53 7.78 -3.33 -0.47
CA VAL A 53 8.66 -2.22 -0.83
C VAL A 53 7.95 -0.92 -0.46
N ARG A 54 8.65 -0.02 0.23
CA ARG A 54 8.10 1.29 0.59
C ARG A 54 8.48 2.32 -0.47
N ALA A 55 7.49 2.89 -1.13
CA ALA A 55 7.67 3.83 -2.24
C ALA A 55 6.90 5.13 -2.03
N ARG A 56 7.27 6.17 -2.79
CA ARG A 56 6.61 7.48 -2.81
C ARG A 56 5.71 7.61 -4.03
N GLY A 57 4.45 7.25 -3.86
CA GLY A 57 3.41 7.32 -4.89
C GLY A 57 3.69 6.38 -6.07
N PRO A 58 2.80 6.38 -7.08
CA PRO A 58 2.89 5.47 -8.23
C PRO A 58 4.19 5.62 -9.05
N GLU A 59 4.78 6.80 -9.05
CA GLU A 59 6.07 7.06 -9.70
C GLU A 59 7.22 6.38 -8.96
N GLY A 60 7.20 6.43 -7.61
CA GLY A 60 8.21 5.79 -6.78
C GLY A 60 8.24 4.27 -6.92
N GLU A 61 7.10 3.63 -7.15
CA GLU A 61 7.02 2.18 -7.39
C GLU A 61 7.76 1.79 -8.67
N ARG A 62 7.44 2.50 -9.77
CA ARG A 62 8.08 2.28 -11.08
C ARG A 62 9.57 2.62 -11.02
N ALA A 63 9.94 3.69 -10.32
CA ALA A 63 11.33 4.07 -10.14
C ALA A 63 12.13 3.00 -9.37
N TYR A 64 11.55 2.41 -8.30
CA TYR A 64 12.16 1.30 -7.59
C TYR A 64 12.41 0.09 -8.51
N LEU A 65 11.38 -0.34 -9.24
CA LEU A 65 11.45 -1.49 -10.15
C LEU A 65 12.45 -1.26 -11.29
N ALA A 66 12.48 -0.06 -11.87
CA ALA A 66 13.42 0.31 -12.93
C ALA A 66 14.89 0.32 -12.48
N ARG A 67 15.16 0.45 -11.18
CA ARG A 67 16.51 0.37 -10.61
C ARG A 67 16.98 -1.06 -10.36
N LEU A 68 16.07 -2.03 -10.29
CA LEU A 68 16.44 -3.43 -10.08
C LEU A 68 17.27 -3.95 -11.23
N ARG A 69 18.21 -4.84 -10.92
CA ARG A 69 19.02 -5.56 -11.89
C ARG A 69 18.98 -7.04 -11.56
N CYS A 70 18.68 -7.83 -12.58
CA CYS A 70 18.75 -9.29 -12.56
C CYS A 70 20.19 -9.76 -12.35
N ALA A 71 20.39 -11.07 -12.15
CA ALA A 71 21.73 -11.64 -11.92
C ALA A 71 22.70 -11.40 -13.09
N ASP A 72 22.18 -11.21 -14.30
CA ASP A 72 22.93 -10.88 -15.51
C ASP A 72 23.22 -9.36 -15.67
N GLY A 73 22.77 -8.54 -14.73
CA GLY A 73 22.95 -7.09 -14.75
C GLY A 73 21.95 -6.33 -15.64
N ASN A 74 20.97 -7.01 -16.26
CA ASN A 74 19.92 -6.35 -17.03
C ASN A 74 18.76 -5.90 -16.14
N ALA A 75 18.00 -4.89 -16.58
CA ALA A 75 16.76 -4.53 -15.91
C ALA A 75 15.69 -5.61 -16.12
N PRO A 76 14.89 -5.97 -15.10
CA PRO A 76 13.76 -6.86 -15.29
C PRO A 76 12.64 -6.15 -16.06
N ALA A 77 11.81 -6.92 -16.76
CA ALA A 77 10.49 -6.46 -17.18
C ALA A 77 9.55 -6.45 -15.96
N PHE A 78 8.61 -5.53 -15.92
CA PHE A 78 7.60 -5.50 -14.86
C PHE A 78 6.24 -5.00 -15.33
N GLU A 79 5.19 -5.55 -14.75
CA GLU A 79 3.80 -5.21 -15.05
C GLU A 79 2.98 -5.11 -13.76
N ARG A 80 2.18 -4.05 -13.64
CA ARG A 80 1.28 -3.86 -12.50
C ARG A 80 0.05 -4.75 -12.67
N GLN A 81 -0.20 -5.59 -11.68
CA GLN A 81 -1.35 -6.52 -11.67
C GLN A 81 -2.59 -5.91 -11.01
N GLY A 82 -2.43 -4.86 -10.22
CA GLY A 82 -3.55 -4.20 -9.54
C GLY A 82 -3.20 -3.83 -8.11
N SER A 83 -4.21 -3.33 -7.40
CA SER A 83 -4.15 -3.18 -5.94
C SER A 83 -4.71 -4.42 -5.26
N THR A 84 -4.14 -4.79 -4.12
CA THR A 84 -4.50 -5.98 -3.35
C THR A 84 -5.06 -5.56 -1.98
N GLY A 85 -4.76 -6.34 -0.93
CA GLY A 85 -5.23 -6.11 0.43
C GLY A 85 -4.44 -5.04 1.19
N ILE A 86 -4.78 -4.91 2.47
CA ILE A 86 -4.11 -4.03 3.42
C ILE A 86 -2.84 -4.70 3.92
N GLY A 87 -1.69 -4.04 3.72
CA GLY A 87 -0.39 -4.52 4.16
C GLY A 87 -0.07 -4.19 5.63
N PRO A 88 1.14 -4.56 6.09
CA PRO A 88 1.58 -4.40 7.49
C PRO A 88 1.66 -2.94 7.96
N TYR A 89 1.67 -1.99 7.03
CA TYR A 89 1.71 -0.55 7.32
C TYR A 89 0.33 0.12 7.29
N HIS A 90 -0.74 -0.68 7.22
CA HIS A 90 -2.14 -0.23 7.16
C HIS A 90 -2.46 0.61 5.91
N ASN A 91 -1.76 0.34 4.81
CA ASN A 91 -2.07 0.89 3.50
C ASN A 91 -2.43 -0.23 2.55
N ILE A 92 -3.14 0.13 1.48
CA ILE A 92 -3.37 -0.78 0.35
C ILE A 92 -2.04 -1.03 -0.35
N LEU A 93 -1.79 -2.29 -0.69
CA LEU A 93 -0.62 -2.69 -1.47
C LEU A 93 -0.95 -2.75 -2.95
N ASP A 94 0.05 -2.48 -3.77
CA ASP A 94 0.04 -2.79 -5.19
C ASP A 94 0.88 -4.04 -5.45
N LEU A 95 0.42 -4.86 -6.39
CA LEU A 95 1.10 -6.06 -6.84
C LEU A 95 1.67 -5.84 -8.23
N TYR A 96 2.95 -6.17 -8.38
CA TYR A 96 3.65 -6.22 -9.65
C TYR A 96 4.14 -7.65 -9.94
N THR A 97 4.09 -8.04 -11.21
CA THR A 97 4.87 -9.17 -11.71
C THR A 97 6.20 -8.62 -12.24
N VAL A 98 7.31 -9.18 -11.77
CA VAL A 98 8.68 -8.78 -12.15
C VAL A 98 9.38 -10.00 -12.75
N GLN A 99 10.00 -9.83 -13.92
CA GLN A 99 10.51 -10.93 -14.71
C GLN A 99 11.93 -10.65 -15.22
N CYS A 100 12.86 -11.51 -14.86
CA CYS A 100 14.19 -11.57 -15.46
C CYS A 100 14.22 -12.53 -16.65
N ALA A 101 15.08 -12.31 -17.65
CA ALA A 101 15.20 -13.23 -18.78
C ALA A 101 15.56 -14.65 -18.30
N GLY A 102 14.80 -15.66 -18.74
CA GLY A 102 15.06 -17.07 -18.39
C GLY A 102 14.74 -17.48 -16.95
N ALA A 103 14.19 -16.59 -16.12
CA ALA A 103 13.73 -16.90 -14.78
C ALA A 103 12.20 -17.13 -14.73
N ALA A 104 11.67 -17.58 -13.59
CA ALA A 104 10.23 -17.52 -13.34
C ALA A 104 9.80 -16.09 -12.94
N PRO A 105 8.54 -15.69 -13.20
CA PRO A 105 8.05 -14.40 -12.74
C PRO A 105 7.97 -14.34 -11.21
N LEU A 106 8.30 -13.18 -10.65
CA LEU A 106 8.23 -12.89 -9.22
C LEU A 106 7.09 -11.92 -8.95
N SER A 107 6.26 -12.23 -7.95
CA SER A 107 5.28 -11.30 -7.38
C SER A 107 5.98 -10.36 -6.39
N VAL A 108 5.79 -9.05 -6.59
CA VAL A 108 6.38 -8.00 -5.75
C VAL A 108 5.28 -7.08 -5.25
N TYR A 109 5.18 -6.96 -3.93
CA TYR A 109 4.24 -6.09 -3.25
C TYR A 109 4.90 -4.75 -2.91
N ILE A 110 4.22 -3.66 -3.23
CA ILE A 110 4.71 -2.31 -3.03
C ILE A 110 3.64 -1.50 -2.29
N ASP A 111 4.06 -0.76 -1.27
CA ASP A 111 3.24 0.22 -0.57
C ASP A 111 3.70 1.63 -0.99
N MET A 112 2.89 2.29 -1.81
CA MET A 112 3.18 3.62 -2.35
C MET A 112 2.92 4.78 -1.38
N TYR A 113 2.39 4.53 -0.19
CA TYR A 113 1.94 5.58 0.74
C TYR A 113 3.03 6.01 1.72
N HIS A 114 4.30 5.90 1.32
CA HIS A 114 5.44 6.29 2.13
C HIS A 114 6.15 7.52 1.57
N LYS A 115 6.70 8.35 2.46
CA LYS A 115 7.67 9.39 2.05
C LYS A 115 9.08 8.80 1.95
N HIS A 116 9.21 7.62 1.34
CA HIS A 116 10.42 6.80 1.32
C HIS A 116 10.73 6.31 -0.09
N ALA A 117 12.01 6.12 -0.38
CA ALA A 117 12.47 5.38 -1.55
C ALA A 117 13.32 4.23 -1.02
N GLU A 118 12.86 3.00 -1.22
CA GLU A 118 13.51 1.80 -0.69
C GLU A 118 14.89 1.61 -1.34
N PRO A 119 15.99 1.71 -0.57
CA PRO A 119 17.34 1.58 -1.14
C PRO A 119 17.75 0.12 -1.36
N ALA A 120 17.14 -0.83 -0.68
CA ALA A 120 17.55 -2.23 -0.70
C ALA A 120 17.01 -2.99 -1.93
N PRO A 121 17.79 -3.91 -2.53
CA PRO A 121 17.29 -4.77 -3.60
C PRO A 121 16.35 -5.85 -3.05
N LEU A 122 15.48 -6.36 -3.93
CA LEU A 122 14.76 -7.60 -3.69
C LEU A 122 15.75 -8.78 -3.54
N PRO A 123 15.39 -9.85 -2.82
CA PRO A 123 16.20 -11.07 -2.77
C PRO A 123 16.53 -11.59 -4.19
N GLY A 124 17.80 -11.83 -4.46
CA GLY A 124 18.28 -12.29 -5.79
C GLY A 124 18.46 -11.19 -6.83
N PHE A 125 18.19 -9.93 -6.50
CA PHE A 125 18.45 -8.78 -7.36
C PHE A 125 19.63 -7.95 -6.84
N THR A 126 20.19 -7.12 -7.71
CA THR A 126 20.95 -5.93 -7.30
C THR A 126 20.14 -4.68 -7.64
N ILE A 127 20.57 -3.51 -7.16
CA ILE A 127 19.84 -2.26 -7.38
C ILE A 127 20.83 -1.12 -7.65
N VAL A 128 20.56 -0.32 -8.67
CA VAL A 128 21.39 0.86 -8.99
C VAL A 128 20.95 2.08 -8.17
N ALA A 129 21.86 3.04 -7.98
CA ALA A 129 21.55 4.32 -7.35
C ALA A 129 20.43 5.06 -8.11
N PRO A 130 19.64 5.91 -7.42
CA PRO A 130 18.59 6.69 -8.06
C PRO A 130 19.19 7.80 -8.94
#